data_AF-A0A968ABJ2-F1
#
_entry.id   AF-A0A968ABJ2-F1
#
_cell.length_a   1.000
_cell.length_b   1.000
_cell.length_c   1.000
_cell.angle_alpha   90.00
_cell.angle_beta   90.00
_cell.angle_gamma   90.00
#
_symmetry.space_group_name_H-M   'P 1'
#
loop_
_entity.id
_entity.type
_entity.pdbx_description
1 polymer ?
#
loop_
_entity_poly.entity_id
_entity_poly.type
_entity_poly.pdbx_seq_one_letter_code
_entity_poly.pdbx_strand_id
1 'polypeptide(L)'
;MTAKKNQEPLIIIASNRGPYSFTKKEDGSYQAERGAGGLVTALSGLAERHDVMWIAAAMNKGDRQWAKDHEKGAEDVEGIQLRLILPSTKAYDLYYNTIANPLLWFIQ
;
A
#
# COMPACT_ATOMS: atom_id res chain seq x y z
N MET A 1 14.26 14.63 -22.49
CA MET A 1 13.97 13.23 -22.89
C MET A 1 14.40 12.33 -21.75
N THR A 2 13.50 12.06 -20.80
CA THR A 2 13.82 11.29 -19.60
C THR A 2 13.53 9.82 -19.91
N ALA A 3 14.55 8.97 -19.80
CA ALA A 3 14.44 7.56 -20.12
C ALA A 3 13.35 6.89 -19.27
N LYS A 4 12.47 6.12 -19.91
CA LYS A 4 11.56 5.18 -19.22
C LYS A 4 12.42 4.20 -18.41
N LYS A 5 12.31 4.23 -17.08
CA LYS A 5 12.96 3.26 -16.19
C LYS A 5 12.20 1.92 -16.31
N ASN A 6 12.58 1.12 -17.30
CA ASN A 6 12.15 -0.27 -17.49
C ASN A 6 13.05 -1.18 -16.62
N GLN A 7 13.02 -1.00 -15.29
CA GLN A 7 13.78 -1.83 -14.37
C GLN A 7 12.76 -2.50 -13.45
N GLU A 8 12.73 -3.84 -13.45
CA GLU A 8 12.01 -4.58 -12.41
C GLU A 8 12.51 -4.09 -11.03
N PRO A 9 11.60 -3.86 -10.07
CA PRO A 9 11.99 -3.32 -8.78
C PRO A 9 13.04 -4.22 -8.13
N LEU A 10 14.16 -3.63 -7.69
CA LEU A 10 15.24 -4.37 -6.99
C LEU A 10 14.70 -5.00 -5.70
N ILE A 11 13.69 -4.38 -5.09
CA ILE A 11 13.10 -4.79 -3.83
C ILE A 11 11.57 -4.71 -3.92
N ILE A 12 10.90 -5.83 -3.60
CA ILE A 12 9.45 -5.89 -3.43
C ILE A 12 9.16 -6.06 -1.94
N ILE A 13 8.43 -5.11 -1.36
CA ILE A 13 7.91 -5.18 0.01
C ILE A 13 6.45 -5.61 -0.08
N ALA A 14 6.10 -6.70 0.60
CA ALA A 14 4.70 -7.14 0.75
C ALA A 14 4.31 -7.11 2.22
N SER A 15 3.31 -6.29 2.57
CA SER A 15 2.80 -6.17 3.93
C SER A 15 1.31 -5.88 3.93
N ASN A 16 0.60 -6.19 5.02
CA ASN A 16 -0.83 -5.86 5.05
C ASN A 16 -1.08 -4.34 4.97
N ARG A 17 -0.35 -3.56 5.78
CA ARG A 17 -0.39 -2.10 5.76
C ARG A 17 0.65 -1.54 4.80
N GLY A 18 0.25 -0.64 3.92
CA GLY A 18 1.14 0.12 3.05
C GLY A 18 1.61 1.44 3.68
N PRO A 19 2.50 2.16 2.99
CA PRO A 19 3.03 3.44 3.45
C PRO A 19 2.08 4.62 3.24
N TYR A 20 0.98 4.43 2.49
CA TYR A 20 -0.03 5.46 2.24
C TYR A 20 -1.45 4.90 2.37
N SER A 21 -2.36 5.77 2.79
CA SER A 21 -3.80 5.60 2.66
C SER A 21 -4.39 6.73 1.81
N PHE A 22 -5.53 6.48 1.18
CA PHE A 22 -6.12 7.42 0.23
C PHE A 22 -7.50 7.89 0.63
N THR A 23 -7.80 9.15 0.33
CA THR A 23 -9.14 9.72 0.35
C THR A 23 -9.45 10.33 -1.01
N LYS A 24 -10.58 9.94 -1.62
CA LYS A 24 -11.02 10.53 -2.89
C LYS A 24 -11.68 11.88 -2.63
N LYS A 25 -11.20 12.93 -3.30
CA LYS A 25 -11.72 14.30 -3.21
C LYS A 25 -12.91 14.50 -4.15
N GLU A 26 -13.62 15.60 -3.98
CA GLU A 26 -14.79 15.98 -4.81
C GLU A 26 -14.43 16.18 -6.29
N ASP A 27 -13.21 16.67 -6.57
CA ASP A 27 -12.69 16.85 -7.93
C ASP A 27 -12.26 15.52 -8.61
N GLY A 28 -12.43 14.39 -7.92
CA GLY A 28 -12.05 13.06 -8.39
C GLY A 28 -10.58 12.69 -8.17
N SER A 29 -9.75 13.61 -7.70
CA SER A 29 -8.35 13.34 -7.34
C SER A 29 -8.24 12.59 -6.01
N TYR A 30 -7.07 12.02 -5.74
CA TYR A 30 -6.78 11.35 -4.48
C TYR A 30 -5.87 12.21 -3.62
N GLN A 31 -6.25 12.38 -2.36
CA GLN A 31 -5.33 12.79 -1.30
C GLN A 31 -4.64 11.56 -0.76
N ALA A 32 -3.31 11.51 -0.86
CA ALA A 32 -2.50 10.52 -0.15
C ALA A 32 -2.20 11.04 1.26
N GLU A 33 -2.32 10.16 2.24
CA GLU A 33 -1.91 10.39 3.61
C GLU A 33 -0.87 9.33 3.98
N ARG A 34 0.29 9.75 4.48
CA ARG A 34 1.36 8.83 4.87
C ARG A 34 0.93 8.04 6.09
N GLY A 35 0.99 6.71 5.97
CA GLY A 35 0.66 5.79 7.04
C GLY A 35 1.61 5.95 8.22
N ALA A 36 1.05 5.99 9.42
CA ALA A 36 1.82 5.96 10.65
C ALA A 36 2.02 4.52 11.14
N GLY A 37 3.23 4.19 11.61
CA GLY A 37 3.51 2.89 12.22
C GLY A 37 4.99 2.50 12.15
N GLY A 38 5.41 1.62 13.06
CA GLY A 38 6.81 1.17 13.18
C GLY A 38 7.34 0.52 11.89
N LEU A 39 6.52 -0.29 11.21
CA LEU A 39 6.88 -0.92 9.94
C LEU A 39 7.13 0.11 8.83
N VAL A 40 6.19 1.04 8.64
CA VAL A 40 6.29 2.08 7.61
C VAL A 40 7.52 2.94 7.85
N THR A 41 7.73 3.35 9.11
CA THR A 41 8.89 4.16 9.50
C THR A 41 10.21 3.42 9.25
N ALA A 42 10.30 2.16 9.70
CA ALA A 42 11.53 1.36 9.57
C ALA A 42 11.91 1.08 8.11
N LEU A 43 10.91 0.88 7.24
CA LEU A 43 11.13 0.56 5.83
C LEU A 43 11.18 1.80 4.92
N SER A 44 10.80 2.98 5.41
CA SER A 44 10.86 4.23 4.62
C SER A 44 12.28 4.54 4.16
N GLY A 45 13.29 4.32 5.00
CA GLY A 45 14.69 4.55 4.62
C GLY A 45 15.20 3.64 3.51
N LEU A 46 14.59 2.46 3.33
CA LEU A 46 14.88 1.56 2.21
C LEU A 46 14.26 2.11 0.91
N ALA A 47 13.01 2.58 0.99
CA ALA A 47 12.30 3.17 -0.14
C ALA A 47 12.93 4.48 -0.63
N GLU A 48 13.61 5.24 0.24
CA GLU A 48 14.34 6.45 -0.14
C GLU A 48 15.65 6.18 -0.91
N ARG A 49 16.25 4.99 -0.73
CA ARG A 49 17.59 4.65 -1.25
C ARG A 49 17.58 3.68 -2.42
N HIS A 50 16.47 2.98 -2.62
CA HIS A 50 16.36 1.91 -3.62
C HIS A 50 15.05 2.03 -4.40
N ASP A 51 15.03 1.49 -5.62
CA ASP A 51 13.79 1.31 -6.38
C ASP A 51 12.94 0.22 -5.72
N VAL A 52 11.95 0.66 -4.92
CA VAL A 52 11.06 -0.22 -4.15
C VAL A 52 9.67 -0.25 -4.79
N MET A 53 9.15 -1.47 -4.96
CA MET A 53 7.71 -1.70 -5.12
C MET A 53 7.10 -2.13 -3.80
N TRP A 54 6.07 -1.43 -3.35
CA TRP A 54 5.33 -1.78 -2.15
C TRP A 54 3.96 -2.33 -2.52
N ILE A 55 3.70 -3.58 -2.15
CA ILE A 55 2.40 -4.24 -2.32
C ILE A 55 1.71 -4.30 -0.97
N ALA A 56 0.50 -3.75 -0.87
CA ALA A 56 -0.28 -3.75 0.36
C ALA A 56 -1.78 -3.98 0.14
N ALA A 57 -2.52 -4.30 1.20
CA ALA A 57 -3.97 -4.46 1.11
C ALA A 57 -4.67 -3.10 1.13
N ALA A 58 -5.69 -2.91 0.30
CA ALA A 58 -6.61 -1.79 0.41
C ALA A 58 -7.51 -1.95 1.66
N MET A 59 -7.30 -1.11 2.68
CA MET A 59 -7.88 -1.32 4.01
C MET A 59 -9.16 -0.53 4.23
N ASN A 60 -9.23 0.69 3.70
CA ASN A 60 -10.36 1.59 3.88
C ASN A 60 -11.10 1.84 2.55
N LYS A 61 -12.19 2.60 2.61
CA LYS A 61 -13.02 2.90 1.44
C LYS A 61 -12.23 3.61 0.33
N GLY A 62 -11.40 4.58 0.69
CA GLY A 62 -10.62 5.36 -0.29
C GLY A 62 -9.49 4.54 -0.91
N ASP A 63 -8.80 3.71 -0.13
CA ASP A 63 -7.82 2.75 -0.65
C ASP A 63 -8.46 1.79 -1.66
N ARG A 64 -9.67 1.30 -1.36
CA ARG A 64 -10.40 0.39 -2.24
C ARG A 64 -10.85 1.07 -3.53
N GLN A 65 -11.19 2.35 -3.48
CA GLN A 65 -11.48 3.14 -4.68
C GLN A 65 -10.21 3.35 -5.51
N TRP A 66 -9.12 3.73 -4.84
CA TRP A 66 -7.82 3.92 -5.49
C TRP A 66 -7.34 2.63 -6.15
N ALA A 67 -7.44 1.48 -5.48
CA ALA A 67 -7.04 0.19 -6.02
C ALA A 67 -7.84 -0.20 -7.27
N LYS A 68 -9.15 0.12 -7.30
CA LYS A 68 -10.02 -0.10 -8.47
C LYS A 68 -9.65 0.80 -9.65
N ASP A 69 -9.37 2.07 -9.37
CA ASP A 69 -9.01 3.03 -10.40
C ASP A 69 -7.62 2.71 -11.01
N HIS A 70 -6.74 2.00 -10.28
CA HIS A 70 -5.38 1.65 -10.69
C HIS A 70 -5.11 0.13 -10.78
N GLU A 71 -6.11 -0.68 -11.15
CA GLU A 71 -5.97 -2.16 -11.21
C GLU A 71 -4.87 -2.65 -12.17
N LYS A 72 -4.44 -1.81 -13.11
CA LYS A 72 -3.51 -2.15 -14.19
C LYS A 72 -2.05 -2.20 -13.76
N GLY A 73 -1.68 -1.72 -12.57
CA GLY A 73 -0.27 -1.64 -12.20
C GLY A 73 0.01 -1.06 -10.83
N ALA A 74 1.30 -0.82 -10.58
CA ALA A 74 1.73 0.02 -9.48
C ALA A 74 1.75 1.49 -9.94
N GLU A 75 1.49 2.40 -9.02
CA GLU A 75 1.53 3.84 -9.27
C GLU A 75 2.65 4.47 -8.43
N ASP A 76 3.30 5.50 -8.98
CA ASP A 76 4.28 6.27 -8.23
C ASP A 76 3.58 7.19 -7.22
N VAL A 77 3.78 6.93 -5.93
CA VAL A 77 3.27 7.73 -4.83
C VAL A 77 4.45 8.22 -4.01
N GLU A 78 4.82 9.49 -4.21
CA GLU A 78 5.95 10.15 -3.55
C GLU A 78 7.28 9.36 -3.69
N GLY A 79 7.55 8.83 -4.88
CA GLY A 79 8.78 8.09 -5.19
C GLY A 79 8.71 6.60 -4.86
N ILE A 80 7.58 6.08 -4.38
CA ILE A 80 7.37 4.66 -4.09
C ILE A 80 6.41 4.07 -5.12
N GLN A 81 6.82 2.98 -5.78
CA GLN A 81 5.92 2.24 -6.67
C GLN A 81 4.92 1.44 -5.82
N LEU A 82 3.72 1.98 -5.61
CA LEU A 82 2.70 1.38 -4.75
C LEU A 82 1.71 0.57 -5.57
N ARG A 83 1.41 -0.65 -5.12
CA ARG A 83 0.29 -1.45 -5.61
C ARG A 83 -0.59 -1.87 -4.44
N LEU A 84 -1.85 -1.45 -4.47
CA LEU A 84 -2.84 -1.95 -3.51
C LEU A 84 -3.59 -3.13 -4.13
N ILE A 85 -3.58 -4.26 -3.42
CA ILE A 85 -4.45 -5.38 -3.74
C ILE A 85 -5.83 -5.15 -3.13
N LEU A 86 -6.85 -5.71 -3.78
CA LEU A 86 -8.24 -5.59 -3.35
C LEU A 86 -8.79 -6.95 -2.86
N PRO A 87 -8.46 -7.40 -1.64
CA PRO A 87 -9.09 -8.59 -1.07
C PRO A 87 -10.60 -8.42 -1.00
N SER A 88 -11.34 -9.51 -1.17
CA SER A 88 -12.77 -9.50 -0.87
C SER A 88 -12.99 -9.07 0.58
N THR A 89 -14.11 -8.40 0.86
CA THR A 89 -14.44 -7.93 2.22
C THR A 89 -14.44 -9.08 3.21
N LYS A 90 -14.94 -10.25 2.80
CA LYS A 90 -14.94 -11.48 3.58
C LYS A 90 -13.52 -11.98 3.87
N ALA A 91 -12.64 -12.03 2.87
CA ALA A 91 -11.26 -12.46 3.08
C ALA A 91 -10.55 -11.52 4.06
N TYR A 92 -10.68 -10.21 3.86
CA TYR A 92 -10.08 -9.19 4.73
C TYR A 92 -10.54 -9.32 6.18
N ASP A 93 -11.84 -9.52 6.39
CA ASP A 93 -12.40 -9.67 7.72
C ASP A 93 -11.86 -10.92 8.44
N LEU A 94 -11.80 -12.05 7.73
CA LEU A 94 -11.28 -13.30 8.28
C LEU A 94 -9.79 -13.19 8.63
N TYR A 95 -8.94 -12.75 7.71
CA TYR A 95 -7.51 -12.77 7.99
C TYR A 95 -7.08 -11.61 8.92
N TYR A 96 -7.65 -10.41 8.75
CA TYR A 96 -7.16 -9.22 9.45
C TYR A 96 -7.91 -8.96 10.75
N ASN A 97 -9.24 -8.96 10.69
CA ASN A 97 -10.10 -8.58 11.82
C ASN A 97 -10.43 -9.75 12.76
N THR A 98 -10.22 -11.00 12.33
CA THR A 98 -10.45 -12.18 13.18
C THR A 98 -9.14 -12.82 13.66
N ILE A 99 -8.16 -12.99 12.76
CA ILE A 99 -6.90 -13.66 13.10
C ILE A 99 -5.79 -12.67 13.48
N ALA A 100 -5.42 -11.73 12.60
CA ALA A 100 -4.22 -10.91 12.82
C ALA A 100 -4.32 -10.00 14.05
N ASN A 101 -5.34 -9.14 14.14
CA ASN A 101 -5.41 -8.17 15.24
C ASN A 101 -5.93 -8.75 16.56
N PRO A 102 -6.98 -9.59 16.60
CA PRO A 102 -7.52 -10.06 17.89
C PRO A 102 -6.79 -11.28 18.47
N LEU A 103 -6.12 -12.08 17.63
CA LEU A 103 -5.42 -13.28 18.07
C LEU A 103 -3.90 -13.08 18.04
N LEU A 104 -3.33 -12.88 16.84
CA LEU A 104 -1.88 -12.87 16.66
C LEU A 104 -1.18 -11.67 17.31
N TRP A 105 -1.85 -10.52 17.45
CA TRP A 105 -1.28 -9.33 18.10
C TRP A 105 -1.00 -9.51 19.59
N PHE A 106 -1.77 -10.35 20.29
CA PHE A 106 -1.70 -10.50 21.74
C PHE A 106 -0.83 -11.66 22.21
N ILE A 107 -0.39 -12.54 21.30
CA ILE A 107 0.45 -13.71 21.60
C ILE A 107 1.92 -13.51 21.21
N GLN A 108 2.30 -12.28 20.87
CA GLN A 108 3.65 -11.89 20.41
C GLN A 108 4.65 -11.84 21.56
#